data_AF-A0A1K0FY31-F1
#
_entry.id   AF-A0A1K0FY31-F1
#
_cell.length_a   1.000
_cell.length_b   1.000
_cell.length_c   1.000
_cell.angle_alpha   90.00
_cell.angle_beta   90.00
_cell.angle_gamma   90.00
#
_symmetry.space_group_name_H-M   'P 1'
#
loop_
_entity.id
_entity.type
_entity.pdbx_description
1 polymer ?
#
loop_
_entity_poly.entity_id
_entity_poly.type
_entity_poly.pdbx_seq_one_letter_code
_entity_poly.pdbx_strand_id
1 'polypeptide(L)'
;MTTGRPRILAALLTLALGAGTVAGAGMPGSAARAEGAISGTYRLDSTSIWAGQQVTLTQAALEDGTPETAPRITVDWGDSTSSDLEGAKATHSYAAAGSYTVRVTLTDDGATTPGTLLNATSVVTVAAAGGTFKFNPAWNWTWPGGGHEATLQLSGVPAETTRLWVNWGDGNTSLVQRTRTSVKHHYAFGTYTASVTLENAQGRVTKPAGTYSLRADTAKPSSSLKVPISPTKASSWKTVQGTAKDAQTGMDAVGVQLWKWKGAKEYYYHFSRSEWIRYTEGATRIPAAAIKWVPVSSAGVWKVKVAGLSKGYYLEVDYTALDRAGNANGPKYRVQRLTR
;
A
#
# COMPACT_ATOMS: atom_id res chain seq x y z
N MET A 1 -37.34 57.73 -42.74
CA MET A 1 -36.69 56.99 -41.65
C MET A 1 -37.70 56.91 -40.51
N THR A 2 -38.58 55.90 -40.56
CA THR A 2 -38.45 54.65 -39.78
C THR A 2 -38.58 54.93 -38.28
N THR A 3 -39.81 54.92 -37.74
CA THR A 3 -40.53 53.74 -37.20
C THR A 3 -39.92 53.28 -35.88
N GLY A 4 -40.64 53.04 -34.81
CA GLY A 4 -42.08 52.97 -34.60
C GLY A 4 -42.31 52.32 -33.22
N ARG A 5 -43.35 52.77 -32.52
CA ARG A 5 -44.03 51.99 -31.49
C ARG A 5 -45.37 51.55 -32.07
N PRO A 6 -45.67 50.25 -32.16
CA PRO A 6 -47.04 49.75 -32.16
C PRO A 6 -47.39 49.33 -30.71
N ARG A 7 -48.51 49.72 -30.08
CA ARG A 7 -49.94 49.52 -30.40
C ARG A 7 -50.31 48.05 -30.61
N ILE A 8 -51.36 47.60 -29.91
CA ILE A 8 -52.59 46.91 -30.37
C ILE A 8 -53.16 46.14 -29.16
N LEU A 9 -54.34 46.50 -28.61
CA LEU A 9 -55.71 46.13 -29.03
C LEU A 9 -55.97 44.61 -28.93
N ALA A 10 -57.12 44.06 -28.58
CA ALA A 10 -58.44 44.57 -28.22
C ALA A 10 -59.26 43.40 -27.62
N ALA A 11 -60.35 43.77 -26.92
CA ALA A 11 -61.69 43.17 -26.91
C ALA A 11 -61.83 41.64 -27.05
N LEU A 12 -62.65 41.03 -26.19
CA LEU A 12 -64.06 40.82 -26.53
C LEU A 12 -64.86 40.36 -25.31
N LEU A 13 -65.81 41.20 -24.94
CA LEU A 13 -66.97 40.87 -24.13
C LEU A 13 -67.98 40.18 -25.06
N THR A 14 -68.35 38.93 -24.79
CA THR A 14 -69.53 38.31 -25.41
C THR A 14 -70.46 37.86 -24.29
N LEU A 15 -71.45 38.71 -24.02
CA LEU A 15 -72.63 38.40 -23.24
C LEU A 15 -73.63 37.70 -24.18
N ALA A 16 -74.06 36.48 -23.85
CA ALA A 16 -75.26 35.89 -24.42
C ALA A 16 -76.20 35.52 -23.26
N LEU A 17 -77.25 36.31 -23.08
CA LEU A 17 -78.45 35.92 -22.34
C LEU A 17 -79.38 35.14 -23.27
N GLY A 18 -80.00 34.07 -22.77
CA GLY A 18 -81.05 33.36 -23.49
C GLY A 18 -81.67 32.19 -22.74
N ALA A 19 -82.49 32.52 -21.73
CA ALA A 19 -83.71 31.85 -21.23
C ALA A 19 -83.75 30.32 -21.00
N GLY A 20 -84.21 29.93 -19.79
CA GLY A 20 -84.86 28.64 -19.56
C GLY A 20 -84.75 28.11 -18.14
N THR A 21 -85.70 28.49 -17.28
CA THR A 21 -85.90 28.02 -15.90
C THR A 21 -86.15 26.51 -15.79
N VAL A 22 -85.55 25.82 -14.80
CA VAL A 22 -86.25 24.90 -13.87
C VAL A 22 -85.49 24.88 -12.53
N ALA A 23 -86.23 25.12 -11.44
CA ALA A 23 -85.75 25.03 -10.07
C ALA A 23 -85.37 23.59 -9.68
N GLY A 24 -84.16 23.43 -9.18
CA GLY A 24 -83.74 22.29 -8.38
C GLY A 24 -82.88 22.82 -7.24
N ALA A 25 -83.45 22.91 -6.05
CA ALA A 25 -82.72 23.26 -4.84
C ALA A 25 -81.75 22.10 -4.50
N GLY A 26 -80.57 22.13 -5.10
CA GLY A 26 -79.40 21.42 -4.62
C GLY A 26 -78.55 22.41 -3.84
N MET A 27 -78.28 22.11 -2.57
CA MET A 27 -77.24 22.81 -1.81
C MET A 27 -75.99 22.93 -2.68
N PRO A 28 -75.27 24.07 -2.70
CA PRO A 28 -73.91 24.04 -3.19
C PRO A 28 -73.16 23.07 -2.26
N GLY A 29 -72.94 21.85 -2.75
CA GLY A 29 -71.90 21.00 -2.20
C GLY A 29 -70.66 21.87 -2.18
N SER A 30 -70.09 22.05 -0.99
CA SER A 30 -68.80 22.70 -0.81
C SER A 30 -67.88 22.21 -1.92
N ALA A 31 -67.32 23.13 -2.71
CA ALA A 31 -66.30 22.78 -3.67
C ALA A 31 -65.32 21.85 -2.96
N ALA A 32 -65.12 20.64 -3.50
CA ALA A 32 -64.08 19.74 -3.05
C ALA A 32 -62.81 20.58 -3.00
N ARG A 33 -62.36 20.84 -1.77
CA ARG A 33 -61.21 21.69 -1.53
C ARG A 33 -60.06 21.05 -2.29
N ALA A 34 -59.44 21.80 -3.19
CA ALA A 34 -58.23 21.33 -3.83
C ALA A 34 -57.25 20.98 -2.70
N GLU A 35 -56.93 19.69 -2.54
CA GLU A 35 -55.88 19.22 -1.66
C GLU A 35 -54.64 20.08 -1.94
N GLY A 36 -54.16 20.82 -0.93
CA GLY A 36 -52.97 21.64 -1.08
C GLY A 36 -51.81 20.73 -1.45
N ALA A 37 -51.12 21.04 -2.55
CA ALA A 37 -49.95 20.28 -2.95
C ALA A 37 -48.83 20.50 -1.92
N ILE A 38 -48.60 19.52 -1.05
CA ILE A 38 -47.46 19.52 -0.14
C ILE A 38 -46.19 19.06 -0.87
N SER A 39 -45.12 19.84 -0.75
CA SER A 39 -43.80 19.49 -1.28
C SER A 39 -42.69 19.84 -0.29
N GLY A 40 -41.63 19.04 -0.28
CA GLY A 40 -40.48 19.30 0.58
C GLY A 40 -39.18 18.89 -0.09
N THR A 41 -38.11 19.63 0.23
CA THR A 41 -36.75 19.31 -0.21
C THR A 41 -35.88 18.98 0.98
N TYR A 42 -34.99 17.99 0.82
CA TYR A 42 -34.18 17.44 1.90
C TYR A 42 -32.75 17.22 1.44
N ARG A 43 -31.80 17.20 2.38
CA ARG A 43 -30.39 16.97 2.11
C ARG A 43 -29.78 16.02 3.14
N LEU A 44 -29.09 14.99 2.64
CA LEU A 44 -28.18 14.17 3.43
C LEU A 44 -26.83 14.87 3.58
N ASP A 45 -26.27 14.87 4.77
CA ASP A 45 -24.93 15.37 5.08
C ASP A 45 -23.81 14.49 4.49
N SER A 46 -24.08 13.21 4.28
CA SER A 46 -23.15 12.22 3.71
C SER A 46 -23.91 11.16 2.91
N THR A 47 -23.35 10.77 1.76
CA THR A 47 -23.86 9.67 0.93
C THR A 47 -22.86 8.51 0.81
N SER A 48 -21.75 8.59 1.54
CA SER A 48 -20.73 7.55 1.59
C SER A 48 -20.08 7.52 2.98
N ILE A 49 -20.28 6.44 3.72
CA ILE A 49 -19.87 6.31 5.12
C ILE A 49 -19.36 4.90 5.43
N TRP A 50 -18.82 4.71 6.63
CA TRP A 50 -18.53 3.38 7.18
C TRP A 50 -19.72 2.78 7.92
N ALA A 51 -19.77 1.45 8.01
CA ALA A 51 -20.73 0.78 8.89
C ALA A 51 -20.60 1.30 10.34
N GLY A 52 -21.75 1.58 10.97
CA GLY A 52 -21.85 2.16 12.32
C GLY A 52 -21.73 3.69 12.39
N GLN A 53 -21.43 4.36 11.28
CA GLN A 53 -21.48 5.82 11.17
C GLN A 53 -22.90 6.30 10.87
N GLN A 54 -23.19 7.58 11.15
CA GLN A 54 -24.54 8.14 11.14
C GLN A 54 -24.72 9.15 10.02
N VAL A 55 -25.78 9.04 9.22
CA VAL A 55 -26.21 10.09 8.29
C VAL A 55 -27.28 10.96 8.94
N THR A 56 -27.26 12.25 8.59
CA THR A 56 -28.30 13.21 8.98
C THR A 56 -29.03 13.68 7.73
N LEU A 57 -30.34 13.45 7.69
CA LEU A 57 -31.24 14.10 6.76
C LEU A 57 -31.69 15.43 7.37
N THR A 58 -31.53 16.54 6.64
CA THR A 58 -32.03 17.86 7.01
C THR A 58 -33.06 18.34 6.00
N GLN A 59 -34.19 18.82 6.49
CA GLN A 59 -35.20 19.53 5.69
C GLN A 59 -34.65 20.88 5.25
N ALA A 60 -34.63 21.10 3.93
CA ALA A 60 -34.16 22.34 3.34
C ALA A 60 -35.32 23.32 3.06
N ALA A 61 -36.47 22.80 2.62
CA ALA A 61 -37.69 23.58 2.44
C ALA A 61 -38.93 22.70 2.58
N LEU A 62 -40.04 23.33 2.94
CA LEU A 62 -41.38 22.74 2.97
C LEU A 62 -42.37 23.78 2.50
N GLU A 63 -43.17 23.40 1.53
CA GLU A 63 -44.27 24.20 1.02
C GLU A 63 -45.55 23.40 1.22
N ASP A 64 -46.50 24.05 1.88
CA ASP A 64 -47.85 23.54 2.11
C ASP A 64 -48.81 24.66 1.71
N GLY A 65 -49.61 24.38 0.67
CA GLY A 65 -50.53 25.35 0.09
C GLY A 65 -51.81 25.53 0.90
N THR A 66 -52.11 24.63 1.84
CA THR A 66 -53.31 24.65 2.67
C THR A 66 -53.03 24.19 4.10
N PRO A 67 -52.14 24.88 4.86
CA PRO A 67 -51.70 24.39 6.16
C PRO A 67 -52.83 24.44 7.18
N GLU A 68 -53.45 23.28 7.40
CA GLU A 68 -54.47 23.07 8.43
C GLU A 68 -53.86 22.37 9.64
N THR A 69 -52.99 21.40 9.38
CA THR A 69 -52.22 20.66 10.37
C THR A 69 -50.76 20.58 9.96
N ALA A 70 -49.86 20.27 10.89
CA ALA A 70 -48.47 20.07 10.53
C ALA A 70 -48.32 18.71 9.83
N PRO A 71 -47.70 18.65 8.65
CA PRO A 71 -47.58 17.40 7.92
C PRO A 71 -46.64 16.43 8.63
N ARG A 72 -46.96 15.14 8.54
CA ARG A 72 -46.08 14.08 9.01
C ARG A 72 -45.04 13.76 7.95
N ILE A 73 -43.77 13.88 8.29
CA ILE A 73 -42.66 13.56 7.40
C ILE A 73 -41.97 12.30 7.91
N THR A 74 -41.94 11.25 7.10
CA THR A 74 -41.26 9.99 7.41
C THR A 74 -40.11 9.75 6.46
N VAL A 75 -39.02 9.22 6.97
CA VAL A 75 -37.83 8.82 6.22
C VAL A 75 -37.73 7.31 6.24
N ASP A 76 -37.73 6.68 5.07
CA ASP A 76 -37.33 5.29 4.88
C ASP A 76 -35.83 5.28 4.54
N TRP A 77 -35.04 4.61 5.38
CA TRP A 77 -33.60 4.57 5.24
C TRP A 77 -33.11 3.53 4.23
N GLY A 78 -34.01 2.71 3.67
CA GLY A 78 -33.71 1.71 2.67
C GLY A 78 -33.13 0.40 3.23
N ASP A 79 -33.10 0.26 4.56
CA ASP A 79 -32.64 -0.94 5.29
C ASP A 79 -33.77 -1.60 6.09
N SER A 80 -35.02 -1.40 5.67
CA SER A 80 -36.26 -1.80 6.36
C SER A 80 -36.57 -1.06 7.65
N THR A 81 -35.80 -0.01 7.98
CA THR A 81 -36.11 0.90 9.08
C THR A 81 -36.61 2.24 8.56
N SER A 82 -37.44 2.89 9.37
CA SER A 82 -37.92 4.23 9.11
C SER A 82 -37.88 5.09 10.37
N SER A 83 -37.92 6.41 10.18
CA SER A 83 -37.95 7.38 11.28
C SER A 83 -38.84 8.55 10.92
N ASP A 84 -39.45 9.16 11.92
CA ASP A 84 -40.17 10.42 11.74
C ASP A 84 -39.16 11.57 11.79
N LEU A 85 -39.43 12.64 11.03
CA LEU A 85 -38.62 13.84 11.10
C LEU A 85 -38.93 14.57 12.40
N GLU A 86 -37.93 14.75 13.25
CA GLU A 86 -38.05 15.50 14.51
C GLU A 86 -37.55 16.93 14.28
N GLY A 87 -38.49 17.89 14.30
CA GLY A 87 -38.20 19.25 13.85
C GLY A 87 -37.83 19.26 12.38
N ALA A 88 -36.59 19.65 12.06
CA ALA A 88 -36.08 19.74 10.69
C ALA A 88 -35.06 18.64 10.34
N LYS A 89 -34.87 17.63 11.21
CA LYS A 89 -33.81 16.63 11.04
C LYS A 89 -34.27 15.21 11.40
N ALA A 90 -33.64 14.23 10.76
CA ALA A 90 -33.67 12.83 11.18
C ALA A 90 -32.25 12.26 11.02
N THR A 91 -31.87 11.33 11.90
CA THR A 91 -30.54 10.72 11.89
C THR A 91 -30.65 9.20 11.87
N HIS A 92 -29.73 8.53 11.17
CA HIS A 92 -29.72 7.07 11.09
C HIS A 92 -28.33 6.48 10.92
N SER A 93 -28.11 5.28 11.45
CA SER A 93 -26.85 4.55 11.32
C SER A 93 -27.07 3.19 10.68
N TYR A 94 -26.25 2.86 9.69
CA TYR A 94 -26.32 1.57 8.99
C TYR A 94 -25.35 0.58 9.61
N ALA A 95 -25.85 -0.58 10.05
CA ALA A 95 -25.05 -1.59 10.72
C ALA A 95 -24.17 -2.42 9.75
N ALA A 96 -24.60 -2.58 8.50
CA ALA A 96 -23.95 -3.43 7.51
C ALA A 96 -23.46 -2.62 6.30
N ALA A 97 -22.44 -3.14 5.61
CA ALA A 97 -22.03 -2.61 4.33
C ALA A 97 -23.10 -2.91 3.26
N GLY A 98 -23.35 -1.96 2.37
CA GLY A 98 -24.40 -2.04 1.38
C GLY A 98 -24.70 -0.71 0.72
N SER A 99 -25.70 -0.71 -0.15
CA SER A 99 -26.22 0.50 -0.79
C SER A 99 -27.69 0.64 -0.41
N TYR A 100 -28.04 1.77 0.22
CA TYR A 100 -29.36 1.99 0.80
C TYR A 100 -30.02 3.20 0.14
N THR A 101 -31.18 2.98 -0.47
CA THR A 101 -31.93 4.06 -1.12
C THR A 101 -32.81 4.77 -0.10
N VAL A 102 -32.46 6.01 0.25
CA VAL A 102 -33.25 6.82 1.19
C VAL A 102 -34.45 7.42 0.46
N ARG A 103 -35.62 7.37 1.10
CA ARG A 103 -36.87 7.95 0.60
C ARG A 103 -37.52 8.78 1.69
N VAL A 104 -38.09 9.92 1.30
CA VAL A 104 -38.87 10.78 2.20
C VAL A 104 -40.31 10.78 1.73
N THR A 105 -41.24 10.66 2.67
CA THR A 105 -42.68 10.66 2.43
C THR A 105 -43.29 11.73 3.31
N LEU A 106 -44.07 12.62 2.69
CA LEU A 106 -44.86 13.64 3.37
C LEU A 106 -46.31 13.18 3.36
N THR A 107 -46.96 13.21 4.52
CA THR A 107 -48.38 12.89 4.67
C THR A 107 -49.07 14.07 5.32
N ASP A 108 -50.08 14.61 4.65
CA ASP A 108 -50.87 15.75 5.11
C ASP A 108 -52.34 15.57 4.73
N ASP A 109 -53.25 15.78 5.69
CA ASP A 109 -54.70 15.61 5.55
C ASP A 109 -55.15 14.32 4.80
N GLY A 110 -54.35 13.25 4.93
CA GLY A 110 -54.59 11.95 4.29
C GLY A 110 -53.96 11.79 2.90
N ALA A 111 -53.50 12.87 2.27
CA ALA A 111 -52.70 12.83 1.04
C ALA A 111 -51.25 12.45 1.35
N THR A 112 -50.59 11.77 0.41
CA THR A 112 -49.19 11.34 0.56
C THR A 112 -48.38 11.66 -0.68
N THR A 113 -47.28 12.40 -0.52
CA THR A 113 -46.39 12.80 -1.62
C THR A 113 -44.92 12.47 -1.30
N PRO A 114 -44.08 12.22 -2.32
CA PRO A 114 -42.66 12.01 -2.11
C PRO A 114 -41.92 13.34 -1.85
N GLY A 115 -40.99 13.32 -0.90
CA GLY A 115 -40.02 14.39 -0.72
C GLY A 115 -38.89 14.31 -1.74
N THR A 116 -38.31 15.46 -2.09
CA THR A 116 -37.21 15.55 -3.05
C THR A 116 -35.87 15.64 -2.34
N LEU A 117 -34.93 14.73 -2.66
CA LEU A 117 -33.55 14.81 -2.18
C LEU A 117 -32.71 15.72 -3.10
N LEU A 118 -31.99 16.68 -2.50
CA LEU A 118 -31.11 17.64 -3.19
C LEU A 118 -29.69 17.09 -3.43
N ASN A 119 -29.39 15.90 -2.92
CA ASN A 119 -28.13 15.22 -3.18
C ASN A 119 -28.10 14.73 -4.63
N ALA A 120 -26.90 14.58 -5.21
CA ALA A 120 -26.75 14.03 -6.56
C ALA A 120 -27.26 12.57 -6.68
N THR A 121 -27.41 11.88 -5.55
CA THR A 121 -27.98 10.54 -5.42
C THR A 121 -28.80 10.45 -4.14
N SER A 122 -29.87 9.65 -4.16
CA SER A 122 -30.63 9.25 -2.97
C SER A 122 -30.05 8.01 -2.27
N VAL A 123 -28.95 7.45 -2.78
CA VAL A 123 -28.32 6.24 -2.26
C VAL A 123 -27.20 6.61 -1.29
N VAL A 124 -27.27 6.06 -0.07
CA VAL A 124 -26.15 6.03 0.88
C VAL A 124 -25.36 4.74 0.66
N THR A 125 -24.08 4.88 0.28
CA THR A 125 -23.15 3.75 0.18
C THR A 125 -22.43 3.55 1.50
N VAL A 126 -22.53 2.37 2.08
CA VAL A 126 -21.91 2.00 3.35
C VAL A 126 -20.85 0.94 3.08
N ALA A 127 -19.61 1.21 3.48
CA ALA A 127 -18.52 0.25 3.34
C ALA A 127 -17.99 -0.19 4.71
N ALA A 128 -17.33 -1.35 4.73
CA ALA A 128 -16.61 -1.77 5.91
C ALA A 128 -15.38 -0.85 6.10
N ALA A 129 -15.28 -0.22 7.28
CA ALA A 129 -14.10 0.57 7.63
C ALA A 129 -12.88 -0.35 7.65
N GLY A 130 -11.94 -0.20 6.72
CA GLY A 130 -10.84 -1.15 6.62
C GLY A 130 -9.93 -1.05 5.39
N GLY A 131 -9.35 -2.19 5.07
CA GLY A 131 -8.27 -2.36 4.12
C GLY A 131 -7.35 -3.47 4.60
N THR A 132 -6.62 -4.07 3.67
CA THR A 132 -5.61 -5.07 3.96
C THR A 132 -4.25 -4.41 3.87
N PHE A 133 -3.47 -4.53 4.94
CA PHE A 133 -2.16 -3.91 5.07
C PHE A 133 -1.15 -4.97 5.51
N LYS A 134 -0.07 -5.14 4.76
CA LYS A 134 0.90 -6.20 5.03
C LYS A 134 2.31 -5.84 4.55
N PHE A 135 3.30 -6.06 5.41
CA PHE A 135 4.70 -6.01 4.99
C PHE A 135 5.07 -7.18 4.09
N ASN A 136 5.76 -6.88 2.98
CA ASN A 136 6.27 -7.89 2.07
C ASN A 136 7.68 -7.51 1.57
N PRO A 137 8.75 -8.14 2.07
CA PRO A 137 8.76 -9.14 3.15
C PRO A 137 8.46 -8.52 4.53
N ALA A 138 8.04 -9.35 5.49
CA ALA A 138 7.78 -8.92 6.88
C ALA A 138 9.05 -8.84 7.75
N TRP A 139 10.20 -9.23 7.21
CA TRP A 139 11.47 -9.14 7.91
C TRP A 139 12.63 -9.10 6.92
N ASN A 140 13.81 -8.64 7.37
CA ASN A 140 15.05 -8.79 6.63
C ASN A 140 16.28 -8.87 7.57
N TRP A 141 17.44 -9.26 7.01
CA TRP A 141 18.76 -9.13 7.62
C TRP A 141 19.52 -7.94 7.03
N THR A 142 20.40 -7.33 7.82
CA THR A 142 21.36 -6.32 7.35
C THR A 142 22.65 -6.34 8.20
N TRP A 143 23.70 -5.65 7.76
CA TRP A 143 24.97 -5.54 8.51
C TRP A 143 24.80 -4.79 9.83
N PRO A 144 25.55 -5.09 10.90
CA PRO A 144 25.48 -4.34 12.16
C PRO A 144 25.68 -2.83 11.97
N GLY A 145 24.78 -2.03 12.55
CA GLY A 145 24.69 -0.58 12.32
C GLY A 145 23.95 -0.14 11.04
N GLY A 146 23.50 -1.08 10.21
CA GLY A 146 22.73 -0.80 8.98
C GLY A 146 21.24 -0.55 9.21
N GLY A 147 20.57 -0.24 8.09
CA GLY A 147 19.11 -0.14 8.01
C GLY A 147 18.59 -0.84 6.76
N HIS A 148 17.27 -0.90 6.61
CA HIS A 148 16.65 -1.48 5.43
C HIS A 148 15.31 -0.82 5.11
N GLU A 149 15.01 -0.70 3.82
CA GLU A 149 13.73 -0.20 3.33
C GLU A 149 12.67 -1.32 3.34
N ALA A 150 11.70 -1.25 4.24
CA ALA A 150 10.53 -2.12 4.25
C ALA A 150 9.49 -1.62 3.24
N THR A 151 8.76 -2.55 2.64
CA THR A 151 7.60 -2.24 1.79
C THR A 151 6.32 -2.72 2.46
N LEU A 152 5.42 -1.78 2.75
CA LEU A 152 4.06 -2.05 3.20
C LEU A 152 3.13 -2.04 1.99
N GLN A 153 2.41 -3.14 1.75
CA GLN A 153 1.38 -3.26 0.73
C GLN A 153 0.02 -2.86 1.30
N LEU A 154 -0.79 -2.17 0.49
CA LEU A 154 -2.12 -1.69 0.85
C LEU A 154 -3.13 -2.13 -0.22
N SER A 155 -4.31 -2.59 0.20
CA SER A 155 -5.41 -2.90 -0.72
C SER A 155 -6.77 -2.78 -0.02
N GLY A 156 -7.85 -2.68 -0.80
CA GLY A 156 -9.21 -2.65 -0.27
C GLY A 156 -9.54 -1.44 0.61
N VAL A 157 -8.83 -0.32 0.43
CA VAL A 157 -9.13 0.93 1.14
C VAL A 157 -10.43 1.54 0.61
N PRO A 158 -11.47 1.73 1.44
CA PRO A 158 -12.77 2.24 1.02
C PRO A 158 -12.70 3.62 0.36
N ALA A 159 -13.57 3.88 -0.62
CA ALA A 159 -13.53 5.06 -1.49
C ALA A 159 -13.73 6.38 -0.73
N GLU A 160 -14.54 6.35 0.31
CA GLU A 160 -14.88 7.44 1.22
C GLU A 160 -13.75 7.84 2.18
N THR A 161 -12.64 7.09 2.21
CA THR A 161 -11.44 7.50 2.94
C THR A 161 -10.85 8.76 2.31
N THR A 162 -10.90 9.88 3.02
CA THR A 162 -10.36 11.16 2.55
C THR A 162 -8.88 11.33 2.89
N ARG A 163 -8.42 10.74 4.02
CA ARG A 163 -7.01 10.76 4.43
C ARG A 163 -6.59 9.40 5.01
N LEU A 164 -5.34 9.02 4.77
CA LEU A 164 -4.75 7.76 5.23
C LEU A 164 -3.36 8.03 5.81
N TRP A 165 -3.13 7.64 7.05
CA TRP A 165 -1.82 7.71 7.71
C TRP A 165 -1.30 6.33 8.03
N VAL A 166 -0.03 6.10 7.78
CA VAL A 166 0.71 4.95 8.29
C VAL A 166 1.49 5.42 9.51
N ASN A 167 1.26 4.81 10.67
CA ASN A 167 2.18 4.85 11.80
C ASN A 167 3.09 3.62 11.69
N TRP A 168 4.39 3.86 11.57
CA TRP A 168 5.38 2.82 11.30
C TRP A 168 5.79 2.04 12.56
N GLY A 169 5.36 2.46 13.74
CA GLY A 169 5.68 1.81 15.01
C GLY A 169 7.06 2.16 15.57
N ASP A 170 7.85 2.96 14.86
CA ASP A 170 9.18 3.47 15.25
C ASP A 170 9.13 4.93 15.71
N GLY A 171 7.93 5.48 15.92
CA GLY A 171 7.69 6.89 16.22
C GLY A 171 7.46 7.77 14.99
N ASN A 172 7.70 7.27 13.77
CA ASN A 172 7.43 8.00 12.53
C ASN A 172 6.03 7.73 11.99
N THR A 173 5.49 8.73 11.29
CA THR A 173 4.21 8.61 10.58
C THR A 173 4.32 9.15 9.15
N SER A 174 3.46 8.67 8.25
CA SER A 174 3.40 9.15 6.87
C SER A 174 1.96 9.31 6.41
N LEU A 175 1.65 10.46 5.81
CA LEU A 175 0.39 10.66 5.07
C LEU A 175 0.54 10.02 3.68
N VAL A 176 -0.44 9.20 3.31
CA VAL A 176 -0.42 8.37 2.11
C VAL A 176 -1.68 8.61 1.30
N GLN A 177 -1.53 8.64 -0.03
CA GLN A 177 -2.68 8.72 -0.92
C GLN A 177 -3.47 7.41 -0.89
N ARG A 178 -4.80 7.49 -0.77
CA ARG A 178 -5.72 6.34 -0.71
C ARG A 178 -5.51 5.33 -1.85
N THR A 179 -5.13 5.79 -3.04
CA THR A 179 -4.97 4.97 -4.25
C THR A 179 -3.64 4.22 -4.32
N ARG A 180 -2.69 4.45 -3.40
CA ARG A 180 -1.43 3.72 -3.40
C ARG A 180 -1.64 2.26 -3.01
N THR A 181 -0.95 1.38 -3.73
CA THR A 181 -0.92 -0.07 -3.48
C THR A 181 0.30 -0.49 -2.66
N SER A 182 1.31 0.37 -2.54
CA SER A 182 2.47 0.16 -1.66
C SER A 182 3.09 1.48 -1.21
N VAL A 183 3.71 1.44 -0.03
CA VAL A 183 4.53 2.52 0.53
C VAL A 183 5.78 1.94 1.19
N LYS A 184 6.85 2.72 1.20
CA LYS A 184 8.17 2.31 1.66
C LYS A 184 8.57 3.12 2.89
N HIS A 185 9.30 2.49 3.80
CA HIS A 185 9.85 3.13 4.99
C HIS A 185 11.17 2.50 5.40
N HIS A 186 12.11 3.31 5.84
CA HIS A 186 13.42 2.84 6.24
C HIS A 186 13.45 2.57 7.75
N TYR A 187 13.76 1.33 8.13
CA TYR A 187 13.87 0.92 9.53
C TYR A 187 15.32 0.74 9.96
N ALA A 188 15.59 1.07 11.24
CA ALA A 188 16.75 0.60 11.98
C ALA A 188 16.48 -0.80 12.58
N PHE A 189 17.43 -1.37 13.32
CA PHE A 189 17.23 -2.66 13.99
C PHE A 189 16.06 -2.64 14.94
N GLY A 190 15.32 -3.75 14.96
CA GLY A 190 14.22 -3.93 15.89
C GLY A 190 13.01 -4.59 15.25
N THR A 191 11.98 -4.68 16.05
CA THR A 191 10.68 -5.21 15.67
C THR A 191 9.65 -4.11 15.90
N TYR A 192 8.95 -3.73 14.83
CA TYR A 192 8.04 -2.58 14.81
C TYR A 192 6.66 -3.03 14.38
N THR A 193 5.64 -2.67 15.16
CA THR A 193 4.24 -2.94 14.83
C THR A 193 3.63 -1.68 14.24
N ALA A 194 3.25 -1.75 12.97
CA ALA A 194 2.65 -0.63 12.25
C ALA A 194 1.13 -0.65 12.35
N SER A 195 0.52 0.53 12.19
CA SER A 195 -0.93 0.71 12.10
C SER A 195 -1.28 1.71 11.01
N VAL A 196 -2.45 1.55 10.40
CA VAL A 196 -3.00 2.49 9.42
C VAL A 196 -4.25 3.16 9.99
N THR A 197 -4.28 4.49 9.98
CA THR A 197 -5.45 5.28 10.35
C THR A 197 -6.10 5.83 9.09
N LEU A 198 -7.40 5.58 8.93
CA LEU A 198 -8.25 6.10 7.88
C LEU A 198 -9.11 7.21 8.48
N GLU A 199 -9.36 8.27 7.72
CA GLU A 199 -10.30 9.34 8.08
C GLU A 199 -11.29 9.55 6.94
N ASN A 200 -12.54 9.82 7.32
CA ASN A 200 -13.56 10.41 6.46
C ASN A 200 -14.20 11.60 7.18
N ALA A 201 -15.25 12.19 6.59
CA ALA A 201 -15.95 13.34 7.18
C ALA A 201 -16.53 13.07 8.58
N GLN A 202 -16.77 11.79 8.92
CA GLN A 202 -17.42 11.37 10.16
C GLN A 202 -16.45 10.85 11.23
N GLY A 203 -15.14 10.83 10.94
CA GLY A 203 -14.11 10.52 11.94
C GLY A 203 -13.05 9.55 11.45
N ARG A 204 -12.39 8.90 12.42
CA ARG A 204 -11.20 8.07 12.19
C ARG A 204 -11.40 6.63 12.63
N VAL A 205 -10.78 5.71 11.90
CA VAL A 205 -10.61 4.31 12.31
C VAL A 205 -9.14 3.92 12.16
N THR A 206 -8.60 3.20 13.15
CA THR A 206 -7.23 2.66 13.08
C THR A 206 -7.29 1.14 12.91
N LYS A 207 -6.46 0.62 12.02
CA LYS A 207 -6.33 -0.81 11.70
C LYS A 207 -4.88 -1.26 11.86
N PRO A 208 -4.63 -2.52 12.28
CA PRO A 208 -3.28 -3.06 12.31
C PRO A 208 -2.70 -3.19 10.89
N ALA A 209 -1.40 -2.96 10.75
CA ALA A 209 -0.68 -3.09 9.48
C ALA A 209 0.42 -4.17 9.49
N GLY A 210 0.41 -4.99 10.54
CA GLY A 210 1.38 -6.05 10.76
C GLY A 210 2.66 -5.55 11.42
N THR A 211 3.63 -6.45 11.50
CA THR A 211 4.92 -6.22 12.15
C THR A 211 6.05 -6.39 11.15
N TYR A 212 7.01 -5.47 11.16
CA TYR A 212 8.27 -5.58 10.43
C TYR A 212 9.42 -5.85 11.40
N SER A 213 10.32 -6.77 11.07
CA SER A 213 11.52 -7.04 11.88
C SER A 213 12.79 -6.92 11.06
N LEU A 214 13.69 -6.01 11.46
CA LEU A 214 15.03 -5.91 10.91
C LEU A 214 16.05 -6.45 11.91
N ARG A 215 16.87 -7.39 11.46
CA ARG A 215 17.81 -8.13 12.29
C ARG A 215 19.25 -7.95 11.83
N ALA A 216 20.18 -7.96 12.77
CA ALA A 216 21.61 -7.88 12.47
C ALA A 216 22.15 -9.25 12.07
N ASP A 217 22.83 -9.29 10.94
CA ASP A 217 23.60 -10.45 10.51
C ASP A 217 24.96 -10.44 11.22
N THR A 218 25.17 -11.44 12.07
CA THR A 218 26.42 -11.67 12.79
C THR A 218 26.95 -13.08 12.55
N ALA A 219 26.33 -13.84 11.65
CA ALA A 219 26.78 -15.20 11.35
C ALA A 219 27.99 -15.13 10.45
N LYS A 220 29.01 -15.94 10.74
CA LYS A 220 30.14 -16.05 9.84
C LYS A 220 29.76 -16.92 8.64
N PRO A 221 30.16 -16.55 7.41
CA PRO A 221 30.00 -17.43 6.26
C PRO A 221 30.79 -18.74 6.44
N SER A 222 30.57 -19.70 5.55
CA SER A 222 31.41 -20.90 5.46
C SER A 222 31.99 -21.03 4.06
N SER A 223 33.16 -21.64 3.94
CA SER A 223 33.81 -21.91 2.65
C SER A 223 34.62 -23.19 2.67
N SER A 224 34.82 -23.75 1.49
CA SER A 224 35.64 -24.93 1.21
C SER A 224 36.44 -24.75 -0.08
N LEU A 225 37.55 -25.47 -0.18
CA LEU A 225 38.35 -25.60 -1.41
C LEU A 225 38.02 -26.94 -2.09
N LYS A 226 37.71 -26.92 -3.38
CA LYS A 226 37.55 -28.12 -4.20
C LYS A 226 38.90 -28.64 -4.65
N VAL A 227 39.40 -29.66 -3.97
CA VAL A 227 40.65 -30.33 -4.33
C VAL A 227 40.44 -31.12 -5.64
N PRO A 228 41.31 -30.96 -6.66
CA PRO A 228 41.22 -31.73 -7.89
C PRO A 228 41.42 -33.24 -7.65
N ILE A 229 40.82 -34.07 -8.51
CA ILE A 229 40.97 -35.55 -8.45
C ILE A 229 42.43 -35.99 -8.52
N SER A 230 43.27 -35.28 -9.28
CA SER A 230 44.72 -35.50 -9.35
C SER A 230 45.46 -34.34 -8.70
N PRO A 231 45.50 -34.25 -7.35
CA PRO A 231 45.98 -33.07 -6.67
C PRO A 231 47.50 -32.87 -6.80
N THR A 232 48.25 -33.92 -7.15
CA THR A 232 49.69 -33.83 -7.39
C THR A 232 50.06 -33.35 -8.80
N LYS A 233 49.09 -33.22 -9.71
CA LYS A 233 49.32 -32.79 -11.10
C LYS A 233 49.16 -31.27 -11.21
N ALA A 234 50.21 -30.56 -11.61
CA ALA A 234 50.20 -29.10 -11.72
C ALA A 234 49.08 -28.58 -12.64
N SER A 235 48.81 -29.27 -13.75
CA SER A 235 47.75 -28.88 -14.69
C SER A 235 46.34 -28.99 -14.11
N SER A 236 46.15 -29.77 -13.05
CA SER A 236 44.84 -29.92 -12.39
C SER A 236 44.48 -28.69 -11.54
N TRP A 237 45.45 -27.81 -11.27
CA TRP A 237 45.28 -26.56 -10.52
C TRP A 237 45.22 -25.31 -11.41
N LYS A 238 45.03 -25.47 -12.74
CA LYS A 238 44.79 -24.34 -13.67
C LYS A 238 43.59 -23.47 -13.26
N THR A 239 42.66 -24.05 -12.52
CA THR A 239 41.56 -23.36 -11.88
C THR A 239 41.53 -23.79 -10.41
N VAL A 240 41.72 -22.82 -9.52
CA VAL A 240 41.47 -22.99 -8.09
C VAL A 240 40.04 -22.58 -7.83
N GLN A 241 39.25 -23.44 -7.20
CA GLN A 241 37.83 -23.21 -7.01
C GLN A 241 37.33 -23.90 -5.74
N GLY A 242 36.16 -23.50 -5.28
CA GLY A 242 35.54 -24.07 -4.10
C GLY A 242 34.10 -23.62 -3.95
N THR A 243 33.57 -23.83 -2.75
CA THR A 243 32.24 -23.34 -2.39
C THR A 243 32.29 -22.36 -1.23
N ALA A 244 31.31 -21.46 -1.16
CA ALA A 244 31.05 -20.63 -0.01
C ALA A 244 29.54 -20.39 0.13
N LYS A 245 29.07 -20.29 1.37
CA LYS A 245 27.66 -20.06 1.70
C LYS A 245 27.53 -19.21 2.96
N ASP A 246 26.52 -18.35 2.95
CA ASP A 246 26.00 -17.66 4.12
C ASP A 246 24.47 -17.76 4.11
N ALA A 247 23.88 -17.90 5.30
CA ALA A 247 22.44 -18.14 5.47
C ALA A 247 21.62 -16.86 5.72
N GLN A 248 22.28 -15.73 5.98
CA GLN A 248 21.65 -14.47 6.35
C GLN A 248 21.68 -13.51 5.16
N THR A 249 22.56 -12.51 5.13
CA THR A 249 22.64 -11.54 4.02
C THR A 249 23.23 -12.14 2.74
N GLY A 250 23.80 -13.34 2.83
CA GLY A 250 24.38 -14.08 1.73
C GLY A 250 25.82 -13.68 1.45
N MET A 251 26.45 -14.40 0.53
CA MET A 251 27.86 -14.20 0.21
C MET A 251 28.11 -12.86 -0.50
N ASP A 252 29.20 -12.19 -0.13
CA ASP A 252 29.79 -11.08 -0.89
C ASP A 252 30.90 -11.61 -1.80
N ALA A 253 31.99 -12.09 -1.20
CA ALA A 253 33.16 -12.54 -1.94
C ALA A 253 34.00 -13.58 -1.19
N VAL A 254 34.91 -14.22 -1.93
CA VAL A 254 36.02 -15.02 -1.36
C VAL A 254 37.33 -14.37 -1.77
N GLY A 255 38.14 -13.97 -0.80
CA GLY A 255 39.50 -13.49 -1.01
C GLY A 255 40.44 -14.69 -1.16
N VAL A 256 41.20 -14.75 -2.25
CA VAL A 256 42.14 -15.84 -2.54
C VAL A 256 43.55 -15.29 -2.69
N GLN A 257 44.52 -15.91 -2.03
CA GLN A 257 45.95 -15.67 -2.20
C GLN A 257 46.65 -17.00 -2.50
N LEU A 258 47.66 -16.96 -3.37
CA LEU A 258 48.34 -18.17 -3.83
C LEU A 258 49.84 -18.01 -3.68
N TRP A 259 50.45 -19.05 -3.12
CA TRP A 259 51.90 -19.16 -2.98
C TRP A 259 52.42 -20.42 -3.64
N LYS A 260 53.67 -20.38 -4.08
CA LYS A 260 54.40 -21.59 -4.42
C LYS A 260 55.86 -21.49 -3.98
N TRP A 261 56.46 -22.63 -3.66
CA TRP A 261 57.88 -22.66 -3.32
C TRP A 261 58.56 -23.96 -3.70
N LYS A 262 59.89 -23.88 -3.82
CA LYS A 262 60.79 -25.01 -4.01
C LYS A 262 62.11 -24.73 -3.31
N GLY A 263 62.43 -25.52 -2.28
CA GLY A 263 63.53 -25.18 -1.36
C GLY A 263 63.26 -23.80 -0.72
N ALA A 264 64.28 -22.96 -0.65
CA ALA A 264 64.19 -21.59 -0.11
C ALA A 264 63.64 -20.54 -1.11
N LYS A 265 63.21 -20.94 -2.32
CA LYS A 265 62.66 -20.01 -3.32
C LYS A 265 61.14 -19.97 -3.21
N GLU A 266 60.60 -18.85 -2.75
CA GLU A 266 59.17 -18.60 -2.60
C GLU A 266 58.64 -17.61 -3.64
N TYR A 267 57.37 -17.75 -4.00
CA TYR A 267 56.69 -16.92 -4.99
C TYR A 267 55.24 -16.71 -4.59
N TYR A 268 54.73 -15.51 -4.80
CA TYR A 268 53.28 -15.22 -4.74
C TYR A 268 52.73 -15.07 -6.16
N TYR A 269 51.45 -15.34 -6.35
CA TYR A 269 50.78 -15.12 -7.63
C TYR A 269 50.24 -13.69 -7.73
N HIS A 270 50.60 -12.98 -8.80
CA HIS A 270 50.10 -11.64 -9.07
C HIS A 270 48.92 -11.71 -10.05
N PHE A 271 47.69 -11.61 -9.54
CA PHE A 271 46.49 -11.91 -10.32
C PHE A 271 46.28 -11.01 -11.56
N SER A 272 46.59 -9.71 -11.48
CA SER A 272 46.41 -8.79 -12.61
C SER A 272 47.38 -9.05 -13.76
N ARG A 273 48.55 -9.61 -13.46
CA ARG A 273 49.60 -9.93 -14.45
C ARG A 273 49.61 -11.40 -14.85
N SER A 274 48.85 -12.23 -14.12
CA SER A 274 48.79 -13.69 -14.30
C SER A 274 50.16 -14.38 -14.24
N GLU A 275 51.03 -13.91 -13.34
CA GLU A 275 52.41 -14.37 -13.22
C GLU A 275 52.81 -14.68 -11.77
N TRP A 276 53.87 -15.47 -11.61
CA TRP A 276 54.46 -15.77 -10.30
C TRP A 276 55.65 -14.85 -10.05
N ILE A 277 55.58 -14.05 -9.00
CA ILE A 277 56.63 -13.11 -8.63
C ILE A 277 57.40 -13.68 -7.45
N ARG A 278 58.74 -13.67 -7.55
CA ARG A 278 59.63 -14.17 -6.49
C ARG A 278 59.47 -13.29 -5.25
N TYR A 279 59.12 -13.90 -4.12
CA TYR A 279 59.14 -13.24 -2.83
C TYR A 279 60.59 -13.16 -2.33
N THR A 280 60.95 -12.01 -1.76
CA THR A 280 62.26 -11.78 -1.14
C THR A 280 62.00 -11.38 0.30
N GLU A 281 62.59 -12.11 1.23
CA GLU A 281 62.51 -11.83 2.67
C GLU A 281 63.00 -10.40 2.94
N GLY A 282 62.24 -9.63 3.73
CA GLY A 282 62.50 -8.19 3.94
C GLY A 282 61.85 -7.25 2.91
N ALA A 283 61.21 -7.76 1.85
CA ALA A 283 60.32 -6.95 1.03
C ALA A 283 59.11 -6.51 1.87
N THR A 284 59.02 -5.21 2.16
CA THR A 284 58.10 -4.66 3.18
C THR A 284 56.62 -4.69 2.79
N ARG A 285 56.25 -5.11 1.58
CA ARG A 285 54.84 -5.22 1.18
C ARG A 285 54.60 -6.20 0.03
N ILE A 286 53.85 -7.26 0.30
CA ILE A 286 53.14 -8.00 -0.74
C ILE A 286 52.06 -7.06 -1.31
N PRO A 287 51.99 -6.85 -2.65
CA PRO A 287 51.01 -5.92 -3.21
C PRO A 287 49.59 -6.44 -2.99
N ALA A 288 48.62 -5.53 -2.84
CA ALA A 288 47.21 -5.89 -2.73
C ALA A 288 46.73 -6.78 -3.90
N ALA A 289 47.35 -6.64 -5.08
CA ALA A 289 47.10 -7.47 -6.26
C ALA A 289 47.52 -8.95 -6.13
N ALA A 290 48.19 -9.35 -5.05
CA ALA A 290 48.45 -10.74 -4.69
C ALA A 290 47.24 -11.42 -4.03
N ILE A 291 46.24 -10.63 -3.61
CA ILE A 291 44.94 -11.13 -3.15
C ILE A 291 43.92 -10.80 -4.24
N LYS A 292 43.07 -11.77 -4.57
CA LYS A 292 41.93 -11.55 -5.45
C LYS A 292 40.64 -11.88 -4.73
N TRP A 293 39.80 -10.87 -4.55
CA TRP A 293 38.41 -11.06 -4.16
C TRP A 293 37.60 -11.50 -5.37
N VAL A 294 36.96 -12.66 -5.27
CA VAL A 294 36.10 -13.21 -6.32
C VAL A 294 34.65 -13.31 -5.87
N PRO A 295 33.70 -12.99 -6.76
CA PRO A 295 32.28 -13.16 -6.45
C PRO A 295 31.94 -14.64 -6.29
N VAL A 296 30.94 -14.90 -5.46
CA VAL A 296 30.36 -16.24 -5.29
C VAL A 296 29.09 -16.32 -6.14
N SER A 297 28.95 -17.37 -6.96
CA SER A 297 27.76 -17.57 -7.77
C SER A 297 26.53 -17.90 -6.92
N SER A 298 25.34 -17.85 -7.51
CA SER A 298 24.09 -18.30 -6.85
C SER A 298 24.12 -19.77 -6.41
N ALA A 299 24.94 -20.60 -7.06
CA ALA A 299 25.19 -21.98 -6.65
C ALA A 299 26.25 -22.11 -5.53
N GLY A 300 26.71 -20.99 -4.96
CA GLY A 300 27.72 -20.96 -3.91
C GLY A 300 29.14 -21.24 -4.41
N VAL A 301 29.44 -21.06 -5.70
CA VAL A 301 30.75 -21.43 -6.29
C VAL A 301 31.63 -20.21 -6.50
N TRP A 302 32.90 -20.31 -6.09
CA TRP A 302 33.95 -19.32 -6.39
C TRP A 302 35.10 -19.98 -7.17
N LYS A 303 35.78 -19.21 -8.04
CA LYS A 303 36.88 -19.71 -8.88
C LYS A 303 37.87 -18.63 -9.30
N VAL A 304 39.16 -18.99 -9.36
CA VAL A 304 40.24 -18.19 -9.96
C VAL A 304 41.04 -19.04 -10.96
N LYS A 305 41.48 -18.42 -12.05
CA LYS A 305 42.41 -19.05 -13.01
C LYS A 305 43.85 -18.80 -12.58
N VAL A 306 44.70 -19.81 -12.76
CA VAL A 306 46.11 -19.79 -12.36
C VAL A 306 46.96 -20.32 -13.50
N ALA A 307 47.96 -19.54 -13.93
CA ALA A 307 48.94 -19.93 -14.93
C ALA A 307 50.30 -20.23 -14.28
N GLY A 308 51.23 -20.82 -15.05
CA GLY A 308 52.64 -20.94 -14.63
C GLY A 308 52.93 -21.91 -13.47
N LEU A 309 52.03 -22.86 -13.22
CA LEU A 309 52.28 -24.00 -12.31
C LEU A 309 53.02 -25.13 -13.03
N SER A 310 54.00 -25.72 -12.36
CA SER A 310 54.77 -26.86 -12.85
C SER A 310 55.14 -27.81 -11.73
N LYS A 311 55.53 -29.04 -12.07
CA LYS A 311 55.99 -30.05 -11.11
C LYS A 311 57.23 -29.57 -10.34
N GLY A 312 57.39 -30.07 -9.12
CA GLY A 312 58.53 -29.78 -8.24
C GLY A 312 58.30 -28.61 -7.28
N TYR A 313 57.15 -27.96 -7.33
CA TYR A 313 56.74 -26.92 -6.39
C TYR A 313 55.73 -27.47 -5.36
N TYR A 314 55.70 -26.84 -4.19
CA TYR A 314 54.51 -26.82 -3.34
C TYR A 314 53.63 -25.65 -3.77
N LEU A 315 52.32 -25.85 -3.79
CA LEU A 315 51.30 -24.82 -3.99
C LEU A 315 50.54 -24.65 -2.69
N GLU A 316 50.43 -23.43 -2.20
CA GLU A 316 49.54 -23.07 -1.10
C GLU A 316 48.40 -22.19 -1.61
N VAL A 317 47.20 -22.55 -1.18
CA VAL A 317 45.96 -21.86 -1.53
C VAL A 317 45.35 -21.32 -0.25
N ASP A 318 45.50 -20.02 -0.03
CA ASP A 318 44.84 -19.27 1.03
C ASP A 318 43.50 -18.74 0.54
N TYR A 319 42.47 -18.86 1.38
CA TYR A 319 41.15 -18.35 1.06
C TYR A 319 40.38 -17.94 2.32
N THR A 320 39.66 -16.81 2.23
CA THR A 320 38.77 -16.29 3.28
C THR A 320 37.45 -15.89 2.65
N ALA A 321 36.33 -16.27 3.25
CA ALA A 321 35.00 -15.91 2.79
C ALA A 321 34.44 -14.73 3.58
N LEU A 322 33.78 -13.81 2.88
CA LEU A 322 33.12 -12.62 3.41
C LEU A 322 31.65 -12.63 2.96
N ASP A 323 30.73 -12.39 3.89
CA ASP A 323 29.32 -12.15 3.57
C ASP A 323 29.05 -10.66 3.31
N ARG A 324 27.81 -10.32 2.92
CA ARG A 324 27.41 -8.93 2.66
C ARG A 324 27.28 -8.08 3.92
N ALA A 325 27.28 -8.71 5.09
CA ALA A 325 27.29 -8.05 6.38
C ALA A 325 28.70 -7.71 6.87
N GLY A 326 29.73 -8.17 6.16
CA GLY A 326 31.14 -7.99 6.52
C GLY A 326 31.67 -9.03 7.50
N ASN A 327 30.92 -10.10 7.81
CA ASN A 327 31.45 -11.18 8.63
C ASN A 327 32.38 -12.06 7.80
N ALA A 328 33.53 -12.39 8.39
CA ALA A 328 34.53 -13.25 7.76
C ALA A 328 34.66 -14.58 8.49
N ASN A 329 34.92 -15.65 7.74
CA ASN A 329 35.12 -16.98 8.31
C ASN A 329 36.56 -17.29 8.73
N GLY A 330 37.44 -16.28 8.65
CA GLY A 330 38.87 -16.40 8.93
C GLY A 330 39.67 -17.06 7.81
N PRO A 331 41.01 -16.93 7.86
CA PRO A 331 41.87 -17.52 6.85
C PRO A 331 41.84 -19.04 6.91
N LYS A 332 41.71 -19.66 5.74
CA LYS A 332 41.89 -21.10 5.52
C LYS A 332 42.97 -21.29 4.49
N TYR A 333 43.75 -22.37 4.61
CA TYR A 333 44.79 -22.68 3.64
C TYR A 333 44.87 -24.16 3.32
N ARG A 334 45.45 -24.48 2.17
CA ARG A 334 45.85 -25.84 1.81
C ARG A 334 47.19 -25.82 1.10
N VAL A 335 48.14 -26.60 1.59
CA VAL A 335 49.40 -26.89 0.91
C VAL A 335 49.30 -28.17 0.10
N GLN A 336 49.79 -28.14 -1.14
CA GLN A 336 49.77 -29.26 -2.08
C GLN A 336 51.12 -29.39 -2.79
N ARG A 337 51.79 -30.52 -2.61
CA ARG A 337 52.98 -30.87 -3.39
C ARG A 337 52.60 -31.27 -4.82
N LEU A 338 53.22 -30.64 -5.80
CA LEU A 338 53.01 -30.92 -7.23
C LEU A 338 54.14 -31.82 -7.74
N THR A 339 53.87 -33.11 -7.95
CA THR A 339 54.87 -34.08 -8.42
C THR A 339 54.72 -34.47 -9.89
N ARG A 340 53.60 -34.09 -10.53
CA ARG A 340 53.28 -34.41 -11.92
C ARG A 340 52.84 -33.19 -12.72
#